data_AF-A0A7S0BCG3-F1
#
_entry.id   AF-A0A7S0BCG3-F1
#
_cell.length_a   1.000
_cell.length_b   1.000
_cell.length_c   1.000
_cell.angle_alpha   90.00
_cell.angle_beta   90.00
_cell.angle_gamma   90.00
#
_symmetry.space_group_name_H-M   'P 1'
#
loop_
_entity.id
_entity.type
_entity.pdbx_description
1 polymer ?
#
loop_
_entity_poly.entity_id
_entity_poly.type
_entity_poly.pdbx_seq_one_letter_code
_entity_poly.pdbx_strand_id
1 'polypeptide(L)'
;EFDRNRTAQLMLRSQAAGHVAFRVRTSAPRCIVVLPCAGTLPPGDHVSLQVCSSERYIGAGDLKFLVQAVAAPSADPMPKERWAELAASDVQEWNLVGRL
;
A
#
# COMPACT_ATOMS: atom_id res chain seq x y z
N GLU A 1 6.73 -10.25 7.35
CA GLU A 1 7.22 -10.28 8.74
C GLU A 1 8.15 -9.09 8.92
N PHE A 2 8.14 -8.48 10.11
CA PHE A 2 9.07 -7.40 10.41
C PHE A 2 10.45 -7.97 10.80
N ASP A 3 11.51 -7.32 10.34
CA ASP A 3 12.87 -7.66 10.69
C ASP A 3 13.27 -7.12 12.07
N ARG A 4 14.50 -7.39 12.49
CA ARG A 4 15.07 -6.90 13.76
C ARG A 4 15.10 -5.37 13.85
N ASN A 5 15.06 -4.67 12.72
CA ASN A 5 15.03 -3.21 12.65
C ASN A 5 13.59 -2.67 12.67
N ARG A 6 12.58 -3.52 12.87
CA ARG A 6 11.15 -3.17 12.82
C ARG A 6 10.76 -2.62 11.45
N THR A 7 11.33 -3.20 10.41
CA THR A 7 11.01 -2.91 9.02
C THR A 7 10.51 -4.16 8.30
N ALA A 8 9.55 -3.99 7.41
CA ALA A 8 9.09 -5.04 6.52
C ALA A 8 9.04 -4.50 5.09
N GLN A 9 9.12 -5.40 4.11
CA GLN A 9 8.92 -5.05 2.71
C GLN A 9 7.59 -5.61 2.22
N LEU A 10 6.87 -4.79 1.45
CA LEU A 10 5.67 -5.17 0.73
C LEU A 10 5.90 -4.88 -0.76
N MET A 11 6.00 -5.92 -1.57
CA MET A 11 6.15 -5.77 -3.02
C MET A 11 4.79 -5.76 -3.70
N LEU A 12 4.52 -4.73 -4.50
CA LEU A 12 3.37 -4.67 -5.40
C LEU A 12 3.87 -4.88 -6.84
N ARG A 13 3.18 -5.71 -7.61
CA ARG A 13 3.49 -5.97 -9.02
C ARG A 13 2.25 -5.80 -9.88
N SER A 14 2.35 -4.99 -10.92
CA SER A 14 1.28 -4.83 -11.89
C SER A 14 1.25 -6.02 -12.84
N GLN A 15 0.07 -6.65 -12.97
CA GLN A 15 -0.23 -7.62 -14.03
C GLN A 15 -1.15 -7.02 -15.10
N ALA A 16 -1.48 -5.73 -14.99
CA ALA A 16 -2.33 -5.05 -15.96
C ALA A 16 -1.53 -4.67 -17.21
N ALA A 17 -2.25 -4.58 -18.34
CA ALA A 17 -1.70 -4.05 -19.60
C ALA A 17 -1.55 -2.51 -19.58
N GLY A 18 -2.16 -1.83 -18.60
CA GLY A 18 -2.13 -0.38 -18.43
C GLY A 18 -1.49 0.05 -17.11
N HIS A 19 -1.46 1.37 -16.88
CA HIS A 19 -0.98 1.93 -15.61
C HIS A 19 -1.95 1.61 -14.48
N VAL A 20 -1.41 1.42 -13.28
CA VAL A 20 -2.20 1.12 -12.08
C VAL A 20 -1.81 2.08 -10.98
N ALA A 21 -2.74 2.91 -10.54
CA ALA A 21 -2.56 3.72 -9.33
C ALA A 21 -2.81 2.84 -8.11
N PHE A 22 -1.96 2.96 -7.09
CA PHE A 22 -2.11 2.26 -5.83
C PHE A 22 -2.06 3.22 -4.64
N ARG A 23 -2.68 2.82 -3.54
CA ARG A 23 -2.46 3.41 -2.21
C ARG A 23 -2.53 2.35 -1.12
N VAL A 24 -1.82 2.61 -0.03
CA VAL A 24 -1.76 1.74 1.14
C VAL A 24 -2.28 2.49 2.36
N ARG A 25 -3.23 1.89 3.05
CA ARG A 25 -3.76 2.34 4.34
C ARG A 25 -3.35 1.33 5.41
N THR A 26 -3.24 1.80 6.64
CA THR A 26 -2.88 0.96 7.80
C THR A 26 -3.87 1.20 8.94
N SER A 27 -4.13 0.16 9.74
CA SER A 27 -4.92 0.28 10.97
C SER A 27 -4.18 1.04 12.08
N ALA A 28 -2.89 1.27 11.94
CA ALA A 28 -2.05 1.88 12.98
C ALA A 28 -1.20 3.05 12.44
N PRO A 29 -1.83 4.12 11.89
CA PRO A 29 -1.13 5.20 11.19
C PRO A 29 -0.22 6.07 12.07
N ARG A 30 -0.36 5.98 13.41
CA ARG A 30 0.51 6.71 14.36
C ARG A 30 1.86 6.02 14.57
N CYS A 31 1.90 4.69 14.44
CA CYS A 31 3.10 3.91 14.72
C CYS A 31 3.66 3.20 13.47
N ILE A 32 2.93 3.23 12.35
CA ILE A 32 3.35 2.62 11.08
C ILE A 32 3.51 3.69 10.00
N VAL A 33 4.67 3.65 9.36
CA VAL A 33 4.99 4.46 8.19
C VAL A 33 5.18 3.53 7.00
N VAL A 34 4.55 3.84 5.86
CA VAL A 34 4.71 3.10 4.61
C VAL A 34 5.29 4.03 3.56
N LEU A 35 6.37 3.62 2.88
CA LEU A 35 7.09 4.44 1.91
C LEU A 35 7.44 3.63 0.65
N PRO A 36 6.96 4.02 -0.54
CA PRO A 36 5.87 4.97 -0.76
C PRO A 36 4.51 4.44 -0.24
N CYS A 37 3.62 5.31 0.22
CA CYS A 37 2.26 4.90 0.62
C CYS A 37 1.24 4.99 -0.53
N ALA A 38 1.59 5.64 -1.64
CA ALA A 38 0.80 5.72 -2.85
C ALA A 38 1.71 5.99 -4.05
N GLY A 39 1.24 5.65 -5.23
CA GLY A 39 1.97 5.87 -6.48
C GLY A 39 1.24 5.28 -7.67
N THR A 40 1.90 5.31 -8.83
CA THR A 40 1.39 4.73 -10.07
C THR A 40 2.44 3.79 -10.64
N LEU A 41 2.02 2.56 -10.95
CA LEU A 41 2.84 1.51 -11.52
C LEU A 41 2.63 1.43 -13.04
N PRO A 42 3.71 1.44 -13.83
CA PRO A 42 3.65 1.09 -15.24
C PRO A 42 3.21 -0.37 -15.48
N PRO A 43 2.77 -0.70 -16.71
CA PRO A 43 2.45 -2.08 -17.08
C PRO A 43 3.61 -3.04 -16.84
N GLY A 44 3.35 -4.16 -16.17
CA GLY A 44 4.34 -5.21 -15.90
C GLY A 44 5.40 -4.87 -14.83
N ASP A 45 5.40 -3.64 -14.31
CA ASP A 45 6.40 -3.17 -13.35
C ASP A 45 6.03 -3.51 -11.90
N HIS A 46 6.95 -3.22 -10.98
CA HIS A 46 6.81 -3.48 -9.56
C HIS A 46 7.40 -2.36 -8.70
N VAL A 47 6.92 -2.26 -7.47
CA VAL A 47 7.46 -1.37 -6.45
C VAL A 47 7.62 -2.12 -5.15
N SER A 48 8.75 -1.89 -4.47
CA SER A 48 8.96 -2.38 -3.11
C SER A 48 8.65 -1.25 -2.14
N LEU A 49 7.64 -1.47 -1.29
CA LEU A 49 7.24 -0.55 -0.24
C LEU A 49 7.94 -0.93 1.05
N GLN A 50 8.55 0.06 1.71
CA GLN A 50 9.12 -0.10 3.03
C GLN A 50 8.08 0.23 4.09
N VAL A 51 7.84 -0.70 5.00
CA VAL A 51 6.95 -0.55 6.15
C VAL A 51 7.80 -0.45 7.40
N CYS A 52 7.76 0.67 8.11
CA CYS A 52 8.53 0.92 9.32
C CYS A 52 7.60 1.07 10.53
N SER A 53 7.95 0.44 11.65
CA SER A 53 7.28 0.66 12.93
C SER A 53 8.11 1.53 13.87
N SER A 54 7.51 2.58 14.44
CA SER A 54 8.17 3.50 15.39
C SER A 54 8.16 2.97 16.83
N GLU A 55 7.15 2.18 17.21
CA GLU A 55 6.98 1.68 18.58
C GLU A 55 7.83 0.43 18.85
N ARG A 56 8.29 0.27 20.10
CA ARG A 56 8.95 -0.97 20.56
C ARG A 56 7.95 -2.07 20.92
N TYR A 57 6.69 -1.69 21.15
CA TYR A 57 5.63 -2.54 21.67
C TYR A 57 4.30 -2.06 21.09
N ILE A 58 4.12 -2.24 19.78
CA ILE A 58 2.77 -2.50 19.31
C ILE A 58 2.46 -3.84 19.99
N GLY A 59 1.47 -3.89 20.89
CA GLY A 59 1.09 -5.13 21.56
C GLY A 59 0.98 -6.27 20.54
N ALA A 60 1.06 -7.53 20.99
CA ALA A 60 1.08 -8.76 20.16
C ALA A 60 -0.18 -8.99 19.29
N GLY A 61 -0.66 -7.95 18.62
CA GLY A 61 -1.82 -7.89 17.77
C GLY A 61 -1.39 -7.65 16.33
N ASP A 62 -2.22 -8.19 15.45
CA ASP A 62 -2.06 -8.11 14.01
C ASP A 62 -2.16 -6.67 13.51
N LEU A 63 -1.16 -6.24 12.72
CA LEU A 63 -1.22 -4.99 11.97
C LEU A 63 -1.96 -5.22 10.66
N LYS A 64 -3.00 -4.43 10.40
CA LYS A 64 -3.78 -4.55 9.16
C LYS A 64 -3.34 -3.48 8.16
N PHE A 65 -3.15 -3.91 6.92
CA PHE A 65 -2.86 -3.06 5.78
C PHE A 65 -3.92 -3.28 4.72
N LEU A 66 -4.39 -2.19 4.12
CA LEU A 66 -5.31 -2.22 3.00
C LEU A 66 -4.60 -1.63 1.79
N VAL A 67 -4.33 -2.46 0.80
CA VAL A 67 -3.84 -2.02 -0.51
C VAL A 67 -5.05 -1.81 -1.40
N GLN A 68 -5.17 -0.63 -2.00
CA GLN A 68 -6.19 -0.32 -2.99
C GLN A 68 -5.51 0.00 -4.31
N ALA A 69 -6.05 -0.52 -5.41
CA ALA A 69 -5.52 -0.28 -6.74
C ALA A 69 -6.65 0.00 -7.74
N VAL A 70 -6.38 0.84 -8.73
CA VAL A 70 -7.30 1.19 -9.80
C VAL A 70 -6.53 1.42 -11.11
N ALA A 71 -7.16 1.15 -12.24
CA ALA A 71 -6.60 1.52 -13.54
C ALA A 71 -6.37 3.03 -13.61
N ALA A 72 -5.19 3.44 -14.07
CA ALA A 72 -4.81 4.84 -14.22
C ALA A 72 -4.66 5.19 -15.71
N PRO A 73 -5.02 6.41 -16.12
CA PRO A 73 -4.92 6.84 -17.52
C PRO A 73 -3.47 7.12 -17.95
N SER A 74 -2.58 7.46 -17.01
CA SER A 74 -1.18 7.80 -17.25
C SER A 74 -0.30 7.32 -16.09
N ALA A 75 1.01 7.55 -16.19
CA ALA A 75 1.98 7.31 -15.12
C ALA A 75 1.94 8.36 -13.99
N ASP A 76 1.12 9.40 -14.14
CA ASP A 76 1.06 10.48 -13.16
C ASP A 76 0.49 9.99 -11.83
N PRO A 77 0.95 10.55 -10.68
CA PRO A 77 0.38 10.22 -9.39
C PRO A 77 -1.12 10.55 -9.32
N MET A 78 -1.93 9.59 -8.86
CA MET A 78 -3.36 9.82 -8.65
C MET A 78 -3.58 10.74 -7.43
N PRO A 79 -4.27 11.90 -7.57
CA PRO A 79 -4.60 12.78 -6.45
C PRO A 79 -5.44 12.07 -5.39
N LYS A 80 -5.31 12.48 -4.13
CA LYS A 80 -6.01 11.84 -3.01
C LYS A 80 -7.54 11.98 -3.15
N GLU A 81 -8.00 13.11 -3.64
CA GLU A 81 -9.40 13.50 -3.81
C GLU A 81 -10.10 12.59 -4.82
N ARG A 82 -9.40 12.27 -5.93
CA ARG A 82 -9.88 11.38 -6.99
C ARG A 82 -10.31 10.01 -6.47
N TRP A 83 -9.63 9.49 -5.44
CA TRP A 83 -9.99 8.19 -4.87
C TRP A 83 -11.34 8.16 -4.14
N ALA A 84 -11.88 9.31 -3.73
CA ALA A 84 -13.20 9.39 -3.11
C ALA A 84 -14.33 9.40 -4.16
N GLU A 85 -14.00 9.72 -5.41
CA GLU A 85 -14.93 9.79 -6.54
C GLU A 85 -15.06 8.43 -7.27
N LEU A 86 -14.15 7.49 -7.04
CA LEU A 86 -14.16 6.18 -7.67
C LEU A 86 -15.30 5.30 -7.12
N ALA A 87 -15.95 4.57 -8.02
CA ALA A 87 -16.89 3.54 -7.60
C ALA A 87 -16.14 2.37 -6.94
N ALA A 88 -16.76 1.75 -5.93
CA ALA A 88 -16.18 0.59 -5.25
C ALA A 88 -15.93 -0.60 -6.21
N SER A 89 -16.68 -0.69 -7.32
CA SER A 89 -16.48 -1.69 -8.38
C SER A 89 -15.16 -1.51 -9.15
N ASP A 90 -14.64 -0.29 -9.19
CA ASP A 90 -13.46 0.06 -9.98
C ASP A 90 -12.17 -0.08 -9.16
N VAL A 91 -12.31 -0.17 -7.84
CA VAL A 91 -11.20 -0.26 -6.88
C VAL A 91 -11.02 -1.72 -6.46
N GLN A 92 -9.86 -2.27 -6.79
CA GLN A 92 -9.45 -3.57 -6.26
C GLN A 92 -8.81 -3.39 -4.89
N GLU A 93 -9.13 -4.29 -3.95
CA GLU A 93 -8.71 -4.20 -2.55
C GLU A 93 -8.05 -5.49 -2.06
N TRP A 94 -6.96 -5.35 -1.32
CA TRP A 94 -6.29 -6.46 -0.63
C TRP A 94 -6.07 -6.12 0.84
N ASN A 95 -6.58 -6.97 1.72
CA ASN A 95 -6.36 -6.91 3.15
C ASN A 95 -5.16 -7.80 3.51
N LEU A 96 -4.13 -7.20 4.06
CA LEU A 96 -2.90 -7.86 4.47
C LEU A 96 -2.74 -7.75 5.98
N VAL A 97 -2.15 -8.77 6.59
CA VAL A 97 -1.83 -8.80 8.01
C VAL A 97 -0.32 -8.89 8.19
N GLY A 98 0.25 -7.90 8.86
CA GLY A 98 1.63 -7.90 9.31
C GLY A 98 1.71 -8.42 10.74
N ARG A 99 2.60 -9.39 10.96
CA ARG A 99 3.02 -9.83 12.29
C ARG A 99 4.38 -9.21 12.60
N LEU A 100 4.46 -8.60 13.79
CA LEU A 100 5.67 -8.02 14.37
C LEU A 100 6.49 -9.08 15.09
#